data_AF-A0A6N8UH34-F1
#
_entry.id   AF-A0A6N8UH34-F1
#
_cell.length_a   1.000
_cell.length_b   1.000
_cell.length_c   1.000
_cell.angle_alpha   90.00
_cell.angle_beta   90.00
_cell.angle_gamma   90.00
#
_symmetry.space_group_name_H-M   'P 1'
#
loop_
_entity.id
_entity.type
_entity.pdbx_description
1 polymer ?
#
loop_
_entity_poly.entity_id
_entity_poly.type
_entity_poly.pdbx_seq_one_letter_code
_entity_poly.pdbx_strand_id
1 'polypeptide(L)'
;MDKLMVLCELFHCTMDDLLKGDVKERDVVGIERYEQYCNQMSWAMTLGVFMCISAVTAGAFMETIFTGKYEIILIMIFFILVTIGVMIFVYYGMQSESFHKKYPNIPQHIYTEEEIDAFNKKFQIAIVVGVGMIIISLVIHEIIAQFAPEYIANGVFMAIVSIVVSIFVYFGLQKTKYEDTRKDEKNPVSKEDEMVGKYSGVIMLIATIIFLLWGFLLDGWRIAWLVYPVGGILCGIVYLLMAKDK
;
A
#
# COMPACT_ATOMS: atom_id res chain seq x y z
N MET A 1 -14.30 31.99 39.12
CA MET A 1 -13.22 31.96 38.12
C MET A 1 -12.34 30.73 38.35
N ASP A 2 -11.91 30.50 39.59
CA ASP A 2 -11.07 29.35 39.96
C ASP A 2 -11.65 27.97 39.59
N LYS A 3 -12.94 27.74 39.82
CA LYS A 3 -13.58 26.46 39.45
C LYS A 3 -13.61 26.18 37.94
N LEU A 4 -13.62 27.24 37.11
CA LEU A 4 -13.56 27.11 35.65
C LEU A 4 -12.15 26.79 35.18
N MET A 5 -11.12 27.36 35.82
CA MET A 5 -9.72 27.01 35.51
C MET A 5 -9.41 25.56 35.89
N VAL A 6 -9.93 25.07 37.02
CA VAL A 6 -9.79 23.66 37.42
C VAL A 6 -10.46 22.72 36.40
N LEU A 7 -11.63 23.09 35.86
CA LEU A 7 -12.25 22.31 34.78
C LEU A 7 -11.44 22.36 33.48
N CYS A 8 -10.89 23.52 33.12
CA CYS A 8 -10.03 23.68 31.95
C CYS A 8 -8.78 22.79 32.02
N GLU A 9 -8.15 22.70 33.19
CA GLU A 9 -7.01 21.81 33.43
C GLU A 9 -7.39 20.33 33.42
N LEU A 10 -8.56 19.97 33.98
CA LEU A 10 -9.02 18.57 34.01
C LEU A 10 -9.38 18.04 32.61
N PHE A 11 -9.89 18.90 31.73
CA PHE A 11 -10.35 18.54 30.39
C PHE A 11 -9.44 19.02 29.25
N HIS A 12 -8.28 19.60 29.56
CA HIS A 12 -7.32 20.16 28.59
C HIS A 12 -7.94 21.16 27.58
N CYS A 13 -8.95 21.94 28.00
CA CYS A 13 -9.63 22.93 27.15
C CYS A 13 -9.32 24.35 27.61
N THR A 14 -9.31 25.31 26.69
CA THR A 14 -9.12 26.73 27.06
C THR A 14 -10.44 27.37 27.48
N MET A 15 -10.39 28.41 28.34
CA MET A 15 -11.60 29.10 28.83
C MET A 15 -12.45 29.69 27.68
N ASP A 16 -11.79 30.03 26.57
CA ASP A 16 -12.39 30.52 25.33
C ASP A 16 -13.23 29.43 24.61
N ASP A 17 -12.86 28.16 24.75
CA ASP A 17 -13.62 27.02 24.18
C ASP A 17 -14.94 26.79 24.93
N LEU A 18 -14.96 27.04 26.24
CA LEU A 18 -16.16 26.91 27.09
C LEU A 18 -17.12 28.11 26.95
N LEU A 19 -16.58 29.31 26.74
CA LEU A 19 -17.36 30.55 26.67
C LEU A 19 -18.08 30.76 25.34
N LYS A 20 -17.59 30.18 24.25
CA LYS A 20 -18.19 30.34 22.92
C LYS A 20 -19.45 29.49 22.70
N GLY A 21 -19.79 28.57 23.61
CA GLY A 21 -21.00 27.73 23.50
C GLY A 21 -21.08 26.88 22.23
N ASP A 22 -19.99 26.88 21.46
CA ASP A 22 -19.83 26.31 20.14
C ASP A 22 -18.50 25.58 20.20
N VAL A 23 -18.43 24.57 21.09
CA VAL A 23 -17.68 23.38 20.74
C VAL A 23 -18.46 22.79 19.57
N LYS A 24 -18.29 23.40 18.39
CA LYS A 24 -18.36 22.63 17.16
C LYS A 24 -17.47 21.44 17.47
N GLU A 25 -18.07 20.27 17.58
CA GLU A 25 -17.35 19.01 17.44
C GLU A 25 -16.46 19.23 16.22
N ARG A 26 -15.19 19.62 16.44
CA ARG A 26 -14.26 19.81 15.35
C ARG A 26 -14.26 18.48 14.64
N ASP A 27 -14.24 18.51 13.31
CA ASP A 27 -14.27 17.42 12.35
C ASP A 27 -13.17 16.35 12.61
N VAL A 28 -13.17 15.76 13.80
CA VAL A 28 -12.22 14.81 14.34
C VAL A 28 -13.00 13.53 14.49
N VAL A 29 -12.69 12.59 13.60
CA VAL A 29 -13.27 11.25 13.64
C VAL A 29 -12.90 10.57 14.97
N GLY A 30 -13.81 9.86 15.61
CA GLY A 30 -13.47 9.09 16.82
C GLY A 30 -12.37 8.07 16.54
N ILE A 31 -11.49 7.82 17.52
CA ILE A 31 -10.35 6.88 17.41
C ILE A 31 -10.79 5.52 16.89
N GLU A 32 -11.82 4.92 17.52
CA GLU A 32 -12.35 3.61 17.10
C GLU A 32 -12.82 3.60 15.64
N ARG A 33 -13.45 4.69 15.19
CA ARG A 33 -13.97 4.81 13.84
C ARG A 33 -12.85 4.95 12.81
N TYR A 34 -11.79 5.68 13.16
CA TYR A 34 -10.58 5.80 12.34
C TYR A 34 -9.84 4.47 12.24
N GLU A 35 -9.66 3.76 13.35
CA GLU A 35 -9.02 2.44 13.36
C GLU A 35 -9.78 1.40 12.55
N GLN A 36 -11.11 1.35 12.70
CA GLN A 36 -11.96 0.47 11.90
C GLN A 36 -11.83 0.77 10.41
N TYR A 37 -11.88 2.05 10.03
CA TYR A 37 -11.71 2.48 8.66
C TYR A 37 -10.35 2.04 8.09
N CYS A 38 -9.25 2.31 8.81
CA CYS A 38 -7.91 1.95 8.37
C CYS A 38 -7.71 0.44 8.27
N ASN A 39 -8.22 -0.32 9.24
CA ASN A 39 -8.13 -1.79 9.22
C ASN A 39 -8.96 -2.38 8.07
N GLN A 40 -10.16 -1.86 7.82
CA GLN A 40 -11.01 -2.30 6.72
C GLN A 40 -10.36 -2.01 5.36
N MET A 41 -9.84 -0.80 5.18
CA MET A 41 -9.12 -0.40 3.98
C MET A 41 -7.88 -1.27 3.75
N SER A 42 -7.09 -1.52 4.80
CA SER A 42 -5.89 -2.36 4.73
C SER A 42 -6.21 -3.79 4.30
N TRP A 43 -7.24 -4.39 4.88
CA TRP A 43 -7.69 -5.73 4.49
C TRP A 43 -8.23 -5.78 3.06
N ALA A 44 -9.05 -4.81 2.67
CA ALA A 44 -9.62 -4.77 1.34
C ALA A 44 -8.55 -4.59 0.25
N MET A 45 -7.60 -3.67 0.44
CA MET A 45 -6.48 -3.48 -0.49
C MET A 45 -5.60 -4.72 -0.57
N THR A 46 -5.31 -5.35 0.57
CA THR A 46 -4.54 -6.60 0.61
C THR A 46 -5.25 -7.71 -0.15
N LEU A 47 -6.58 -7.84 0.01
CA LEU A 47 -7.40 -8.83 -0.67
C LEU A 47 -7.47 -8.58 -2.18
N GLY A 48 -7.59 -7.31 -2.60
CA GLY A 48 -7.54 -6.95 -4.01
C GLY A 48 -6.21 -7.33 -4.66
N VAL A 49 -5.08 -7.04 -3.99
CA VAL A 49 -3.74 -7.41 -4.49
C VAL A 49 -3.57 -8.93 -4.53
N PHE A 50 -3.99 -9.62 -3.47
CA PHE A 50 -3.96 -11.08 -3.41
C PHE A 50 -4.76 -11.71 -4.56
N MET A 51 -5.98 -11.22 -4.83
CA MET A 51 -6.81 -11.69 -5.94
C MET A 51 -6.12 -11.52 -7.29
N CYS A 52 -5.51 -10.35 -7.55
CA CYS A 52 -4.81 -10.11 -8.80
C CYS A 52 -3.61 -11.05 -9.00
N ILE A 53 -2.78 -11.26 -7.97
CA ILE A 53 -1.59 -12.12 -8.09
C ILE A 53 -1.99 -13.60 -8.13
N SER A 54 -2.94 -14.00 -7.27
CA SER A 54 -3.46 -15.38 -7.25
C SER A 54 -4.14 -15.77 -8.55
N ALA A 55 -4.71 -14.83 -9.31
CA ALA A 55 -5.23 -15.09 -10.65
C ALA A 55 -4.14 -15.58 -11.61
N VAL A 56 -2.94 -14.98 -11.55
CA VAL A 56 -1.78 -15.42 -12.34
C VAL A 56 -1.28 -16.77 -11.84
N THR A 57 -1.18 -16.94 -10.52
CA THR A 57 -0.77 -18.21 -9.89
C THR A 57 -1.69 -19.37 -10.28
N ALA A 58 -3.01 -19.16 -10.23
CA ALA A 58 -3.99 -20.15 -10.64
C ALA A 58 -3.88 -20.50 -12.13
N GLY A 59 -3.60 -19.50 -12.98
CA GLY A 59 -3.31 -19.72 -14.40
C GLY A 59 -2.14 -20.70 -14.61
N ALA A 60 -1.01 -20.46 -13.95
CA ALA A 60 0.18 -21.31 -14.06
C ALA A 60 -0.06 -22.77 -13.61
N PHE A 61 -0.80 -22.97 -12.52
CA PHE A 61 -1.15 -24.33 -12.07
C PHE A 61 -2.17 -25.00 -12.98
N MET A 62 -3.16 -24.26 -13.48
CA MET A 62 -4.19 -24.82 -14.37
C MET A 62 -3.61 -25.26 -15.72
N GLU A 63 -2.61 -24.56 -16.23
CA GLU A 63 -1.89 -24.95 -17.45
C GLU A 63 -1.24 -26.34 -17.32
N THR A 64 -0.79 -26.69 -16.11
CA THR A 64 -0.24 -28.03 -15.81
C THR A 64 -1.30 -29.13 -15.94
N ILE A 65 -2.54 -28.87 -15.51
CA ILE A 65 -3.62 -29.87 -15.45
C ILE A 65 -4.34 -29.96 -16.81
N PHE A 66 -4.50 -28.82 -17.48
CA PHE A 66 -5.35 -28.65 -18.64
C PHE A 66 -4.54 -28.31 -19.89
N THR A 67 -3.68 -29.22 -20.34
CA THR A 67 -2.88 -29.19 -21.59
C THR A 67 -3.55 -28.43 -22.76
N GLY A 68 -3.41 -27.09 -22.82
CA GLY A 68 -3.90 -26.18 -23.88
C GLY A 68 -5.41 -26.19 -24.22
N LYS A 69 -6.21 -27.11 -23.68
CA LYS A 69 -7.61 -27.32 -24.14
C LYS A 69 -8.58 -26.20 -23.73
N TYR A 70 -8.23 -25.42 -22.71
CA TYR A 70 -9.13 -24.44 -22.09
C TYR A 70 -8.49 -23.06 -21.88
N GLU A 71 -7.49 -22.68 -22.70
CA GLU A 71 -6.79 -21.39 -22.59
C GLU A 71 -7.74 -20.19 -22.53
N ILE A 72 -8.77 -20.16 -23.37
CA ILE A 72 -9.77 -19.08 -23.38
C ILE A 72 -10.52 -19.00 -22.04
N ILE A 73 -10.87 -20.14 -21.45
CA ILE A 73 -11.58 -20.19 -20.16
C ILE A 73 -10.66 -19.69 -19.03
N LEU A 74 -9.37 -20.06 -19.05
CA LEU A 74 -8.38 -19.59 -18.08
C LEU A 74 -8.19 -18.08 -18.16
N ILE A 75 -8.10 -17.53 -19.37
CA ILE A 75 -8.01 -16.08 -19.60
C ILE A 75 -9.28 -15.38 -19.10
N MET A 76 -10.47 -15.94 -19.32
CA MET A 76 -11.72 -15.38 -18.78
C MET A 76 -11.73 -15.37 -17.25
N ILE A 77 -11.33 -16.46 -16.60
CA ILE A 77 -11.25 -16.54 -15.13
C ILE A 77 -10.24 -15.52 -14.59
N PHE A 78 -9.08 -15.38 -15.24
CA PHE A 78 -8.08 -14.39 -14.91
C PHE A 78 -8.66 -12.97 -14.93
N PHE A 79 -9.32 -12.58 -16.03
CA PHE A 79 -9.91 -11.25 -16.14
C PHE A 79 -11.05 -11.02 -15.14
N ILE A 80 -11.84 -12.04 -14.81
CA ILE A 80 -12.88 -11.94 -13.77
C ILE A 80 -12.25 -11.64 -12.41
N LEU A 81 -11.22 -12.39 -12.00
CA LEU A 81 -10.53 -12.16 -10.71
C LEU A 81 -9.87 -10.78 -10.64
N VAL A 82 -9.20 -10.36 -11.72
CA VAL A 82 -8.61 -9.02 -11.82
C VAL A 82 -9.69 -7.95 -11.74
N THR A 83 -10.81 -8.13 -12.42
CA THR A 83 -11.95 -7.19 -12.41
C THR A 83 -12.52 -7.02 -11.00
N ILE A 84 -12.64 -8.12 -10.24
CA ILE A 84 -13.06 -8.05 -8.82
C ILE A 84 -12.02 -7.28 -7.99
N GLY A 85 -10.72 -7.58 -8.15
CA GLY A 85 -9.65 -6.87 -7.45
C GLY A 85 -9.64 -5.36 -7.74
N VAL A 86 -9.81 -4.97 -9.01
CA VAL A 86 -9.89 -3.57 -9.43
C VAL A 86 -11.14 -2.88 -8.86
N MET A 87 -12.30 -3.54 -8.85
CA MET A 87 -13.50 -2.97 -8.23
C MET A 87 -13.29 -2.65 -6.75
N ILE A 88 -12.58 -3.51 -6.01
CA ILE A 88 -12.23 -3.26 -4.61
C ILE A 88 -11.33 -2.02 -4.50
N PHE A 89 -10.29 -1.90 -5.34
CA PHE A 89 -9.43 -0.73 -5.33
C PHE A 89 -10.17 0.57 -5.64
N VAL A 90 -11.06 0.56 -6.64
CA VAL A 90 -11.84 1.74 -7.01
C VAL A 90 -12.77 2.15 -5.87
N TYR A 91 -13.50 1.19 -5.29
CA TYR A 91 -14.43 1.48 -4.20
C TYR A 91 -13.72 2.07 -2.97
N TYR A 92 -12.67 1.39 -2.48
CA TYR A 92 -11.94 1.84 -1.29
C TYR A 92 -11.06 3.07 -1.56
N GLY A 93 -10.59 3.26 -2.80
CA GLY A 93 -9.92 4.48 -3.23
C GLY A 93 -10.84 5.70 -3.17
N MET A 94 -12.06 5.59 -3.72
CA MET A 94 -13.07 6.65 -3.63
C MET A 94 -13.51 6.90 -2.18
N GLN A 95 -13.65 5.83 -1.39
CA GLN A 95 -14.00 5.96 0.03
C GLN A 95 -12.91 6.69 0.82
N SER A 96 -11.64 6.48 0.49
CA SER A 96 -10.53 7.21 1.09
C SER A 96 -10.56 8.69 0.79
N GLU A 97 -10.81 9.07 -0.47
CA GLU A 97 -10.94 10.48 -0.83
C GLU A 97 -12.12 11.14 -0.10
N SER A 98 -13.27 10.46 -0.05
CA SER A 98 -14.46 10.94 0.66
C SER A 98 -14.22 11.08 2.16
N PHE A 99 -13.50 10.13 2.77
CA PHE A 99 -13.16 10.16 4.19
C PHE A 99 -12.24 11.35 4.53
N HIS A 100 -11.20 11.59 3.73
CA HIS A 100 -10.28 12.73 3.94
C HIS A 100 -10.97 14.09 3.71
N LYS A 101 -11.93 14.17 2.78
CA LYS A 101 -12.75 15.39 2.61
C LYS A 101 -13.69 15.63 3.79
N LYS A 102 -14.24 14.55 4.37
CA LYS A 102 -15.19 14.62 5.48
C LYS A 102 -14.51 14.87 6.83
N TYR A 103 -13.32 14.32 7.03
CA TYR A 103 -12.53 14.45 8.26
C TYR A 103 -11.13 14.97 7.92
N PRO A 104 -10.96 16.30 7.75
CA PRO A 104 -9.66 16.90 7.49
C PRO A 104 -8.68 16.70 8.64
N ASN A 105 -9.18 16.59 9.88
CA ASN A 105 -8.37 16.43 11.08
C ASN A 105 -8.49 14.99 11.60
N ILE A 106 -7.46 14.19 11.33
CA ILE A 106 -7.34 12.85 11.90
C ILE A 106 -6.89 12.93 13.38
N PRO A 107 -7.26 11.97 14.24
CA PRO A 107 -6.83 11.97 15.63
C PRO A 107 -5.32 11.76 15.71
N GLN A 108 -4.65 12.63 16.45
CA GLN A 108 -3.22 12.58 16.66
C GLN A 108 -2.91 11.89 18.01
N HIS A 109 -1.70 11.33 18.14
CA HIS A 109 -1.18 10.76 19.38
C HIS A 109 -2.05 9.64 19.98
N ILE A 110 -2.69 8.85 19.11
CA ILE A 110 -3.50 7.68 19.52
C ILE A 110 -2.63 6.61 20.19
N TYR A 111 -1.43 6.41 19.65
CA TYR A 111 -0.49 5.39 20.07
C TYR A 111 0.68 6.02 20.80
N THR A 112 1.18 5.30 21.80
CA THR A 112 2.41 5.67 22.50
C THR A 112 3.64 5.41 21.62
N GLU A 113 4.74 6.13 21.85
CA GLU A 113 6.01 5.89 21.13
C GLU A 113 6.50 4.43 21.29
N GLU A 114 6.26 3.82 22.45
CA GLU A 114 6.60 2.41 22.69
C GLU A 114 5.81 1.44 21.79
N GLU A 115 4.52 1.70 21.58
CA GLU A 115 3.67 0.90 20.69
C GLU A 115 4.07 1.05 19.22
N ILE A 116 4.42 2.28 18.81
CA ILE A 116 4.90 2.59 17.46
C ILE A 116 6.23 1.87 17.22
N ASP A 117 7.17 1.94 18.16
CA ASP A 117 8.47 1.26 18.05
C ASP A 117 8.33 -0.27 18.04
N ALA A 118 7.43 -0.81 18.87
CA ALA A 118 7.11 -2.24 18.85
C ALA A 118 6.53 -2.67 17.50
N PHE A 119 5.66 -1.86 16.90
CA PHE A 119 5.14 -2.12 15.56
C PHE A 119 6.24 -1.98 14.49
N ASN A 120 7.09 -0.96 14.55
CA ASN A 120 8.18 -0.74 13.61
C ASN A 120 9.15 -1.93 13.58
N LYS A 121 9.46 -2.53 14.74
CA LYS A 121 10.24 -3.77 14.82
C LYS A 121 9.55 -4.93 14.10
N LYS A 122 8.24 -5.12 14.32
CA LYS A 122 7.45 -6.17 13.63
C LYS A 122 7.40 -5.93 12.12
N PHE A 123 7.20 -4.68 11.70
CA PHE A 123 7.22 -4.27 10.30
C PHE A 123 8.56 -4.59 9.64
N GLN A 124 9.67 -4.19 10.27
CA GLN A 124 11.02 -4.47 9.77
C GLN A 124 11.29 -5.97 9.64
N ILE A 125 10.92 -6.76 10.65
CA ILE A 125 11.05 -8.22 10.60
C ILE A 125 10.22 -8.80 9.45
N ALA A 126 8.98 -8.34 9.27
CA ALA A 126 8.11 -8.80 8.17
C ALA A 126 8.74 -8.50 6.80
N ILE A 127 9.32 -7.31 6.60
CA ILE A 127 10.03 -6.95 5.37
C ILE A 127 11.25 -7.84 5.15
N VAL A 128 12.11 -7.98 6.15
CA VAL A 128 13.34 -8.79 6.05
C VAL A 128 13.00 -10.25 5.73
N VAL A 129 12.05 -10.83 6.44
CA VAL A 129 11.61 -12.22 6.23
C VAL A 129 10.97 -12.39 4.86
N GLY A 130 10.11 -11.45 4.44
CA GLY A 130 9.46 -11.51 3.13
C GLY A 130 10.44 -11.40 1.97
N VAL A 131 11.39 -10.46 2.04
CA VAL A 131 12.43 -10.31 1.01
C VAL A 131 13.31 -11.56 0.96
N GLY A 132 13.72 -12.08 2.12
CA GLY A 132 14.46 -13.34 2.20
C GLY A 132 13.69 -14.50 1.57
N MET A 133 12.37 -14.59 1.81
CA MET A 133 11.52 -15.63 1.25
C MET A 133 11.37 -15.53 -0.28
N ILE A 134 11.30 -14.33 -0.85
CA ILE A 134 11.29 -14.13 -2.32
C ILE A 134 12.64 -14.54 -2.93
N ILE A 135 13.76 -14.21 -2.28
CA ILE A 135 15.08 -14.62 -2.79
C ILE A 135 15.23 -16.14 -2.73
N ILE A 136 14.81 -16.76 -1.61
CA ILE A 136 14.82 -18.22 -1.46
C ILE A 136 13.87 -18.89 -2.46
N SER A 137 12.72 -18.28 -2.78
CA SER A 137 11.78 -18.85 -3.74
C SER A 137 12.36 -18.94 -5.15
N LEU A 138 13.30 -18.08 -5.53
CA LEU A 138 14.05 -18.21 -6.79
C LEU A 138 14.94 -19.46 -6.79
N VAL A 139 15.59 -19.77 -5.67
CA VAL A 139 16.39 -21.01 -5.55
C VAL A 139 15.48 -22.24 -5.61
N ILE A 140 14.34 -22.20 -4.92
CA ILE A 140 13.34 -23.28 -4.97
C ILE A 140 12.80 -23.48 -6.39
N HIS A 141 12.55 -22.38 -7.11
CA HIS A 141 12.09 -22.42 -8.50
C HIS A 141 13.06 -23.20 -9.39
N GLU A 142 14.35 -22.86 -9.36
CA GLU A 142 15.40 -23.54 -10.15
C GLU A 142 15.55 -25.02 -9.79
N ILE A 143 15.35 -25.38 -8.51
CA ILE A 143 15.36 -26.78 -8.08
C ILE A 143 14.15 -27.51 -8.64
N ILE A 144 12.94 -26.96 -8.50
CA ILE A 144 11.71 -27.60 -8.98
C ILE A 144 11.74 -27.75 -10.51
N ALA A 145 12.25 -26.75 -11.23
CA ALA A 145 12.36 -26.77 -12.68
C ALA A 145 13.22 -27.92 -13.23
N GLN A 146 14.12 -28.50 -12.42
CA GLN A 146 14.89 -29.68 -12.81
C GLN A 146 14.11 -31.00 -12.70
N PHE A 147 13.10 -31.07 -11.83
CA PHE A 147 12.37 -32.30 -11.51
C PHE A 147 10.90 -32.28 -11.97
N ALA A 148 10.35 -31.11 -12.26
CA ALA A 148 8.95 -30.90 -12.59
C ALA A 148 8.80 -29.94 -13.79
N PRO A 149 7.64 -29.96 -14.48
CA PRO A 149 7.34 -29.00 -15.54
C PRO A 149 7.49 -27.54 -15.09
N GLU A 150 7.98 -26.69 -15.98
CA GLU A 150 8.28 -25.27 -15.71
C GLU A 150 7.06 -24.51 -15.14
N TYR A 151 5.85 -24.84 -15.61
CA TYR A 151 4.60 -24.24 -15.11
C TYR A 151 4.35 -24.50 -13.61
N ILE A 152 4.79 -25.66 -13.08
CA ILE A 152 4.71 -25.97 -11.65
C ILE A 152 5.69 -25.10 -10.86
N ALA A 153 6.93 -24.97 -11.35
CA ALA A 153 7.93 -24.10 -10.73
C ALA A 153 7.43 -22.64 -10.70
N ASN A 154 6.91 -22.15 -11.84
CA ASN A 154 6.32 -20.81 -11.97
C ASN A 154 5.12 -20.62 -11.03
N GLY A 155 4.23 -21.61 -10.94
CA GLY A 155 3.08 -21.58 -10.03
C GLY A 155 3.49 -21.51 -8.56
N VAL A 156 4.46 -22.34 -8.14
CA VAL A 156 4.97 -22.33 -6.75
C VAL A 156 5.65 -21.01 -6.44
N PHE A 157 6.48 -20.50 -7.35
CA PHE A 157 7.12 -19.19 -7.21
C PHE A 157 6.09 -18.07 -7.05
N MET A 158 5.10 -18.00 -7.95
CA MET A 158 4.05 -16.99 -7.89
C MET A 158 3.13 -17.13 -6.67
N ALA A 159 2.91 -18.35 -6.16
CA ALA A 159 2.17 -18.56 -4.92
C ALA A 159 2.89 -17.94 -3.71
N ILE A 160 4.21 -18.15 -3.61
CA ILE A 160 5.03 -17.52 -2.55
C ILE A 160 5.01 -16.00 -2.69
N VAL A 161 5.21 -15.48 -3.90
CA VAL A 161 5.14 -14.03 -4.18
C VAL A 161 3.78 -13.46 -3.79
N SER A 162 2.68 -14.14 -4.11
CA SER A 162 1.33 -13.71 -3.74
C SER A 162 1.17 -13.54 -2.23
N ILE A 163 1.67 -14.49 -1.43
CA ILE A 163 1.58 -14.43 0.03
C ILE A 163 2.46 -13.29 0.57
N VAL A 164 3.72 -13.21 0.13
CA VAL A 164 4.66 -12.21 0.62
C VAL A 164 4.21 -10.79 0.26
N VAL A 165 3.76 -10.56 -0.98
CA VAL A 165 3.29 -9.24 -1.41
C VAL A 165 2.03 -8.82 -0.65
N SER A 166 1.09 -9.74 -0.38
CA SER A 166 -0.06 -9.44 0.46
C SER A 166 0.34 -9.03 1.89
N ILE A 167 1.35 -9.70 2.47
CA ILE A 167 1.91 -9.30 3.76
C ILE A 167 2.51 -7.89 3.67
N PHE A 168 3.29 -7.59 2.64
CA PHE A 168 3.89 -6.25 2.46
C PHE A 168 2.85 -5.15 2.32
N VAL A 169 1.79 -5.39 1.56
CA VAL A 169 0.70 -4.41 1.38
C VAL A 169 0.00 -4.16 2.72
N TYR A 170 -0.34 -5.23 3.46
CA TYR A 170 -1.00 -5.10 4.75
C TYR A 170 -0.14 -4.33 5.77
N PHE A 171 1.11 -4.75 5.96
CA PHE A 171 2.02 -4.11 6.90
C PHE A 171 2.40 -2.69 6.45
N GLY A 172 2.48 -2.44 5.14
CA GLY A 172 2.72 -1.11 4.57
C GLY A 172 1.60 -0.12 4.89
N LEU A 173 0.35 -0.52 4.65
CA LEU A 173 -0.82 0.32 4.97
C LEU A 173 -0.98 0.52 6.48
N GLN A 174 -0.70 -0.51 7.27
CA GLN A 174 -0.72 -0.41 8.71
C GLN A 174 0.36 0.55 9.23
N LYS A 175 1.56 0.55 8.62
CA LYS A 175 2.61 1.52 8.94
C LYS A 175 2.15 2.96 8.66
N THR A 176 1.49 3.21 7.52
CA THR A 176 0.91 4.53 7.21
C THR A 176 -0.05 4.99 8.30
N LYS A 177 -0.92 4.10 8.82
CA LYS A 177 -1.82 4.42 9.93
C LYS A 177 -1.09 4.91 11.19
N TYR A 178 0.00 4.24 11.59
CA TYR A 178 0.80 4.65 12.75
C TYR A 178 1.55 5.97 12.50
N GLU A 179 2.06 6.18 11.27
CA GLU A 179 2.77 7.41 10.93
C GLU A 179 1.84 8.63 10.83
N ASP A 180 0.64 8.46 10.29
CA ASP A 180 -0.35 9.54 10.15
C ASP A 180 -0.85 10.04 11.51
N THR A 181 -1.02 9.13 12.48
CA THR A 181 -1.41 9.48 13.86
C THR A 181 -0.26 10.09 14.67
N ARG A 182 1.00 9.88 14.25
CA ARG A 182 2.19 10.49 14.85
C ARG A 182 2.51 11.89 14.32
N LYS A 183 1.89 12.35 13.22
CA LYS A 183 2.20 13.68 12.65
C LYS A 183 1.78 14.79 13.61
N ASP A 184 2.73 15.29 14.39
CA ASP A 184 2.58 16.55 15.14
C ASP A 184 2.40 17.71 14.15
N GLU A 185 1.50 18.65 14.47
CA GLU A 185 1.38 19.93 13.74
C GLU A 185 2.72 20.69 13.57
N LYS A 186 3.75 20.34 14.36
CA LYS A 186 5.09 20.94 14.33
C LYS A 186 5.99 20.44 13.20
N ASN A 187 5.63 19.36 12.50
CA ASN A 187 6.41 18.85 11.37
C ASN A 187 5.46 18.66 10.17
N PRO A 188 4.94 19.75 9.58
CA PRO A 188 4.13 19.65 8.36
C PRO A 188 4.94 18.89 7.31
N VAL A 189 4.27 18.07 6.50
CA VAL A 189 4.87 17.46 5.29
C VAL A 189 5.66 18.57 4.61
N SER A 190 6.98 18.39 4.52
CA SER A 190 7.82 19.45 4.00
C SER A 190 7.34 19.74 2.58
N LYS A 191 7.36 21.00 2.14
CA LYS A 191 7.02 21.31 0.74
C LYS A 191 7.85 20.46 -0.23
N GLU A 192 9.05 20.04 0.20
CA GLU A 192 9.94 19.13 -0.50
C GLU A 192 9.30 17.74 -0.68
N ASP A 193 8.72 17.13 0.35
CA ASP A 193 8.03 15.83 0.25
C ASP A 193 6.81 15.88 -0.68
N GLU A 194 6.04 16.99 -0.66
CA GLU A 194 4.91 17.18 -1.57
C GLU A 194 5.37 17.35 -3.02
N MET A 195 6.48 18.06 -3.23
CA MET A 195 7.10 18.20 -4.55
C MET A 195 7.65 16.86 -5.05
N VAL A 196 8.37 16.11 -4.20
CA VAL A 196 8.85 14.76 -4.55
C VAL A 196 7.68 13.86 -4.95
N GLY A 197 6.56 13.90 -4.22
CA GLY A 197 5.36 13.16 -4.57
C GLY A 197 4.84 13.50 -5.97
N LYS A 198 4.77 14.81 -6.30
CA LYS A 198 4.34 15.27 -7.63
C LYS A 198 5.30 14.80 -8.74
N TYR A 199 6.60 14.96 -8.56
CA TYR A 199 7.59 14.54 -9.56
C TYR A 199 7.64 13.02 -9.72
N SER A 200 7.56 12.28 -8.62
CA SER A 200 7.46 10.81 -8.62
C SER A 200 6.24 10.34 -9.41
N GLY A 201 5.08 10.98 -9.22
CA GLY A 201 3.89 10.73 -10.02
C GLY A 201 4.10 10.97 -11.52
N VAL A 202 4.75 12.07 -11.90
CA VAL A 202 5.06 12.38 -13.31
C VAL A 202 5.99 11.34 -13.92
N ILE A 203 7.06 10.95 -13.21
CA ILE A 203 8.03 9.94 -13.68
C ILE A 203 7.32 8.61 -13.95
N MET A 204 6.43 8.18 -13.06
CA MET A 204 5.69 6.93 -13.21
C MET A 204 4.67 6.97 -14.36
N LEU A 205 4.05 8.12 -14.62
CA LEU A 205 3.19 8.31 -15.78
C LEU A 205 3.99 8.25 -17.10
N ILE A 206 5.17 8.90 -17.15
CA ILE A 206 6.07 8.82 -18.31
C ILE A 206 6.55 7.38 -18.53
N ALA A 207 6.96 6.68 -17.47
CA ALA A 207 7.32 5.26 -17.51
C ALA A 207 6.19 4.41 -18.09
N THR A 208 4.94 4.67 -17.70
CA THR A 208 3.76 3.96 -18.23
C THR A 208 3.53 4.27 -19.71
N ILE A 209 3.70 5.52 -20.14
CA ILE A 209 3.62 5.89 -21.57
C ILE A 209 4.67 5.12 -22.37
N ILE A 210 5.92 5.08 -21.89
CA ILE A 210 7.01 4.35 -22.54
C ILE A 210 6.68 2.85 -22.59
N PHE A 211 6.20 2.27 -21.49
CA PHE A 211 5.79 0.86 -21.44
C PHE A 211 4.73 0.54 -22.51
N LEU A 212 3.68 1.36 -22.61
CA LEU A 212 2.61 1.15 -23.58
C LEU A 212 3.09 1.34 -25.03
N LEU A 213 3.83 2.41 -25.31
CA LEU A 213 4.35 2.66 -26.66
C LEU A 213 5.32 1.56 -27.10
N TRP A 214 6.20 1.11 -26.21
CA TRP A 214 7.15 0.04 -26.50
C TRP A 214 6.44 -1.31 -26.68
N GLY A 215 5.48 -1.63 -25.81
CA GLY A 215 4.66 -2.83 -25.94
C GLY A 215 3.90 -2.87 -27.26
N PHE A 216 3.11 -1.84 -27.56
CA PHE A 216 2.20 -1.85 -28.71
C PHE A 216 2.88 -1.56 -30.06
N LEU A 217 3.89 -0.70 -30.13
CA LEU A 217 4.50 -0.31 -31.41
C LEU A 217 5.71 -1.16 -31.80
N LEU A 218 6.46 -1.67 -30.81
CA LEU A 218 7.74 -2.36 -31.04
C LEU A 218 7.70 -3.85 -30.66
N ASP A 219 6.52 -4.37 -30.27
CA ASP A 219 6.31 -5.74 -29.78
C ASP A 219 7.28 -6.14 -28.64
N GLY A 220 7.67 -5.15 -27.84
CA GLY A 220 8.73 -5.27 -26.84
C GLY A 220 8.30 -5.83 -25.49
N TRP A 221 7.15 -6.51 -25.41
CA TRP A 221 6.52 -6.96 -24.15
C TRP A 221 7.46 -7.75 -23.23
N ARG A 222 8.41 -8.49 -23.81
CA ARG A 222 9.38 -9.30 -23.06
C ARG A 222 10.31 -8.47 -22.16
N ILE A 223 10.62 -7.23 -22.54
CA ILE A 223 11.60 -6.37 -21.82
C ILE A 223 10.93 -5.09 -21.31
N ALA A 224 9.73 -4.75 -21.80
CA ALA A 224 9.02 -3.51 -21.45
C ALA A 224 8.84 -3.32 -19.94
N TRP A 225 8.71 -4.40 -19.15
CA TRP A 225 8.59 -4.33 -17.69
C TRP A 225 9.76 -3.61 -17.00
N LEU A 226 10.95 -3.58 -17.62
CA LEU A 226 12.16 -2.97 -17.07
C LEU A 226 12.05 -1.45 -16.91
N VAL A 227 11.08 -0.82 -17.59
CA VAL A 227 10.78 0.60 -17.46
C VAL A 227 10.30 0.96 -16.04
N TYR A 228 9.64 0.03 -15.33
CA TYR A 228 9.17 0.28 -13.96
C TYR A 228 10.29 0.30 -12.91
N PRO A 229 11.24 -0.68 -12.86
CA PRO A 229 12.44 -0.55 -12.04
C PRO A 229 13.24 0.73 -12.31
N VAL A 230 13.42 1.09 -13.58
CA VAL A 230 14.12 2.33 -13.98
C VAL A 230 13.35 3.57 -13.46
N GLY A 231 12.03 3.59 -13.60
CA GLY A 231 11.17 4.64 -13.04
C GLY A 231 11.30 4.76 -11.52
N GLY A 232 11.31 3.63 -10.80
CA GLY A 232 11.51 3.61 -9.36
C GLY A 232 12.87 4.18 -8.92
N ILE A 233 13.95 3.83 -9.63
CA ILE A 233 15.29 4.39 -9.40
C ILE A 233 15.28 5.91 -9.64
N LEU A 234 14.62 6.38 -10.69
CA LEU A 234 14.47 7.82 -10.97
C LEU A 234 13.70 8.54 -9.86
N CYS A 235 12.62 7.96 -9.33
CA CYS A 235 11.92 8.51 -8.17
C CYS A 235 12.83 8.63 -6.95
N GLY A 236 13.67 7.62 -6.69
CA GLY A 236 14.67 7.65 -5.63
C GLY A 236 15.73 8.74 -5.83
N ILE A 237 16.20 8.94 -7.06
CA ILE A 237 17.13 10.03 -7.41
C ILE A 237 16.49 11.39 -7.14
N VAL A 238 15.22 11.60 -7.53
CA VAL A 238 14.51 12.86 -7.26
C VAL A 238 14.37 13.10 -5.76
N TYR A 239 14.04 12.06 -4.98
CA TYR A 239 14.02 12.17 -3.53
C TYR A 239 15.38 12.62 -2.96
N LEU A 240 16.49 12.00 -3.38
CA LEU A 240 17.83 12.37 -2.92
C LEU A 240 18.25 13.79 -3.35
N LEU A 241 17.81 14.26 -4.53
CA LEU A 241 18.11 15.61 -5.01
C LEU A 241 17.31 16.69 -4.26
N MET A 242 16.10 16.37 -3.81
CA MET A 242 15.22 17.30 -3.11
C MET A 242 15.34 17.23 -1.60
N ALA A 243 15.76 16.09 -1.04
CA ALA A 243 16.16 15.94 0.34
C ALA A 243 17.46 16.70 0.55
N LYS A 244 17.33 18.01 0.78
CA LYS A 244 18.48 18.87 1.10
C LYS A 244 19.05 18.42 2.44
N ASP A 245 20.37 18.21 2.49
CA ASP A 245 21.11 17.85 3.71
C ASP A 245 20.62 18.71 4.90
N LYS A 246 20.01 18.07 5.89
CA LYS A 246 19.76 18.65 7.22
C LYS A 246 21.02 18.56 8.07
#